data_AF-I3IA20-F1
#
_entry.id   AF-I3IA20-F1
#
_cell.length_a   1.000
_cell.length_b   1.000
_cell.length_c   1.000
_cell.angle_alpha   90.00
_cell.angle_beta   90.00
_cell.angle_gamma   90.00
#
_symmetry.space_group_name_H-M   'P 1'
#
loop_
_entity.id
_entity.type
_entity.pdbx_description
1 polymer ?
#
loop_
_entity_poly.entity_id
_entity_poly.type
_entity_poly.pdbx_seq_one_letter_code
_entity_poly.pdbx_strand_id
1 'polypeptide(L)'
;MLQSLIKSGVVVAVASLWSLVASAGSITCGNQYRTATLTSAELCEVGSGNTKESDIESYFGGDWDHLGGVAGANGTGGSLNSGFLTVTLLSGTWGSGGPISGTWAIDEDFWTVYGKAALSIHVGNGKYDPDHFAWSISEGNTSGTWSYEKLSGNGGGLSNMHLWGSGEPAIQVSEANIGVLLMLGLLSMFVARRRV
;
A
#
# COMPACT_ATOMS: atom_id res chain seq x y z
N MET A 1 1.17 43.23 -58.86
CA MET A 1 1.94 43.09 -57.60
C MET A 1 1.00 43.23 -56.42
N LEU A 2 0.66 42.14 -55.74
CA LEU A 2 0.73 42.00 -54.27
C LEU A 2 0.13 40.64 -53.90
N GLN A 3 1.00 39.70 -53.54
CA GLN A 3 0.65 38.42 -52.95
C GLN A 3 0.30 38.65 -51.47
N SER A 4 -0.91 38.26 -51.06
CA SER A 4 -1.32 38.27 -49.65
C SER A 4 -0.90 36.96 -48.99
N LEU A 5 0.06 37.07 -48.06
CA LEU A 5 0.62 35.99 -47.24
C LEU A 5 -0.42 35.47 -46.25
N ILE A 6 -0.87 34.23 -46.43
CA ILE A 6 -1.66 33.49 -45.46
C ILE A 6 -0.71 33.06 -44.32
N LYS A 7 -0.80 33.76 -43.18
CA LYS A 7 -0.16 33.38 -41.92
C LYS A 7 -0.89 32.19 -41.31
N SER A 8 -0.40 30.98 -41.52
CA SER A 8 -0.84 29.79 -40.79
C SER A 8 -0.21 29.78 -39.40
N GLY A 9 -0.93 30.27 -38.39
CA GLY A 9 -0.58 30.08 -36.99
C GLY A 9 -0.89 28.64 -36.57
N VAL A 10 0.14 27.86 -36.26
CA VAL A 10 0.00 26.54 -35.64
C VAL A 10 -0.29 26.76 -34.16
N VAL A 11 -1.52 26.50 -33.73
CA VAL A 11 -1.89 26.46 -32.31
C VAL A 11 -1.59 25.07 -31.79
N VAL A 12 -0.52 24.95 -31.00
CA VAL A 12 -0.20 23.71 -30.27
C VAL A 12 -1.05 23.69 -29.00
N ALA A 13 -2.10 22.89 -28.99
CA ALA A 13 -2.89 22.61 -27.80
C ALA A 13 -2.16 21.56 -26.96
N VAL A 14 -1.49 22.00 -25.88
CA VAL A 14 -0.88 21.11 -24.88
C VAL A 14 -2.00 20.60 -23.97
N ALA A 15 -2.51 19.40 -24.25
CA ALA A 15 -3.45 18.72 -23.37
C ALA A 15 -2.66 18.07 -22.22
N SER A 16 -2.57 18.77 -21.09
CA SER A 16 -2.07 18.22 -19.83
C SER A 16 -3.05 17.15 -19.32
N LEU A 17 -2.67 15.88 -19.46
CA LEU A 17 -3.31 14.73 -18.82
C LEU A 17 -2.93 14.74 -17.34
N TRP A 18 -3.87 15.14 -16.49
CA TRP A 18 -3.73 15.02 -15.05
C TRP A 18 -4.09 13.59 -14.65
N SER A 19 -3.08 12.76 -14.39
CA SER A 19 -3.30 11.45 -13.79
C SER A 19 -3.83 11.64 -12.37
N LEU A 20 -5.07 11.21 -12.13
CA LEU A 20 -5.63 11.14 -10.79
C LEU A 20 -4.89 10.04 -10.03
N VAL A 21 -4.04 10.42 -9.09
CA VAL A 21 -3.41 9.47 -8.17
C VAL A 21 -4.51 9.04 -7.18
N ALA A 22 -5.01 7.82 -7.32
CA ALA A 22 -5.87 7.24 -6.31
C ALA A 22 -5.06 7.07 -5.03
N SER A 23 -5.27 7.94 -4.05
CA SER A 23 -4.66 7.77 -2.72
C SER A 23 -5.44 6.69 -1.99
N ALA A 24 -4.77 5.59 -1.67
CA ALA A 24 -5.33 4.56 -0.81
C ALA A 24 -5.64 5.13 0.59
N GLY A 25 -6.72 4.66 1.19
CA GLY A 25 -7.29 5.21 2.42
C GLY A 25 -6.51 4.84 3.68
N SER A 26 -6.87 5.48 4.80
CA SER A 26 -6.46 5.06 6.13
C SER A 26 -7.60 4.30 6.80
N ILE A 27 -7.32 3.13 7.36
CA ILE A 27 -8.32 2.30 8.03
C ILE A 27 -7.92 2.08 9.48
N THR A 28 -8.85 2.39 10.39
CA THR A 28 -8.73 2.15 11.82
C THR A 28 -9.67 1.04 12.25
N CYS A 29 -9.16 0.12 13.06
CA CYS A 29 -9.92 -1.00 13.62
C CYS A 29 -9.51 -1.25 15.08
N GLY A 30 -10.33 -2.00 15.81
CA GLY A 30 -10.16 -2.25 17.23
C GLY A 30 -11.45 -2.13 18.02
N ASN A 31 -11.34 -1.85 19.32
CA ASN A 31 -12.46 -1.72 20.25
C ASN A 31 -12.11 -0.75 21.41
N GLN A 32 -12.91 -0.74 22.49
CA GLN A 32 -12.68 0.14 23.64
C GLN A 32 -11.37 -0.10 24.41
N TYR A 33 -10.67 -1.21 24.16
CA TYR A 33 -9.40 -1.52 24.85
C TYR A 33 -8.20 -1.05 24.05
N ARG A 34 -8.29 -1.07 22.72
CA ARG A 34 -7.18 -0.77 21.83
C ARG A 34 -7.64 -0.55 20.40
N THR A 35 -6.90 0.27 19.70
CA THR A 35 -7.10 0.61 18.29
C THR A 35 -5.77 0.60 17.56
N ALA A 36 -5.85 0.31 16.27
CA ALA A 36 -4.73 0.44 15.36
C ALA A 36 -5.20 1.00 14.03
N THR A 37 -4.31 1.74 13.38
CA THR A 37 -4.58 2.41 12.10
C THR A 37 -3.46 2.09 11.12
N LEU A 38 -3.84 1.85 9.87
CA LEU A 38 -2.89 1.67 8.77
C LEU A 38 -3.33 2.52 7.58
N THR A 39 -2.39 3.23 6.97
CA THR A 39 -2.60 3.89 5.67
C THR A 39 -2.32 2.93 4.52
N SER A 40 -2.88 3.25 3.37
CA SER A 40 -2.80 2.45 2.15
C SER A 40 -3.45 1.07 2.30
N ALA A 41 -4.53 1.00 3.08
CA ALA A 41 -5.27 -0.23 3.37
C ALA A 41 -6.67 -0.22 2.73
N GLU A 42 -7.18 -1.42 2.42
CA GLU A 42 -8.54 -1.61 1.85
C GLU A 42 -9.51 -2.23 2.85
N LEU A 43 -9.03 -3.16 3.68
CA LEU A 43 -9.81 -3.84 4.72
C LEU A 43 -9.00 -3.87 6.03
N CYS A 44 -9.69 -4.03 7.16
CA CYS A 44 -9.06 -4.41 8.42
C CYS A 44 -9.86 -5.50 9.12
N GLU A 45 -9.15 -6.49 9.64
CA GLU A 45 -9.66 -7.54 10.51
C GLU A 45 -8.89 -7.58 11.84
N VAL A 46 -9.53 -8.14 12.86
CA VAL A 46 -8.97 -8.26 14.21
C VAL A 46 -9.15 -9.68 14.74
N GLY A 47 -8.21 -10.12 15.57
CA GLY A 47 -8.25 -11.48 16.13
C GLY A 47 -7.52 -11.63 17.44
N SER A 48 -7.38 -12.88 17.88
CA SER A 48 -6.76 -13.26 19.15
C SER A 48 -5.44 -14.00 18.94
N GLY A 49 -4.53 -13.91 19.91
CA GLY A 49 -3.17 -14.44 19.81
C GLY A 49 -2.34 -13.84 18.66
N ASN A 50 -1.18 -14.45 18.43
CA ASN A 50 -0.29 -14.06 17.33
C ASN A 50 -0.90 -14.49 15.99
N THR A 51 -0.86 -13.61 15.00
CA THR A 51 -1.38 -13.86 13.65
C THR A 51 -0.66 -15.04 12.99
N LYS A 52 -1.43 -15.93 12.36
CA LYS A 52 -0.96 -17.06 11.56
C LYS A 52 -1.48 -16.96 10.14
N GLU A 53 -0.88 -17.74 9.24
CA GLU A 53 -1.32 -17.86 7.83
C GLU A 53 -2.82 -18.14 7.75
N SER A 54 -3.32 -19.13 8.49
CA SER A 54 -4.75 -19.48 8.52
C SER A 54 -5.68 -18.34 8.93
N ASP A 55 -5.20 -17.41 9.76
CA ASP A 55 -6.01 -16.24 10.15
C ASP A 55 -6.13 -15.29 8.95
N ILE A 56 -5.02 -15.00 8.26
CA ILE A 56 -4.97 -14.16 7.06
C ILE A 56 -5.80 -14.77 5.92
N GLU A 57 -5.71 -16.08 5.70
CA GLU A 57 -6.54 -16.82 4.75
C GLU A 57 -8.02 -16.67 5.07
N SER A 58 -8.40 -16.77 6.35
CA SER A 58 -9.79 -16.59 6.78
C SER A 58 -10.28 -15.15 6.61
N TYR A 59 -9.40 -14.16 6.72
CA TYR A 59 -9.74 -12.74 6.63
C TYR A 59 -9.87 -12.26 5.18
N PHE A 60 -8.94 -12.64 4.32
CA PHE A 60 -8.83 -12.05 2.97
C PHE A 60 -9.00 -13.07 1.84
N GLY A 61 -9.13 -14.36 2.17
CA GLY A 61 -9.31 -15.45 1.22
C GLY A 61 -8.06 -15.77 0.39
N GLY A 62 -8.00 -16.99 -0.13
CA GLY A 62 -6.84 -17.51 -0.87
C GLY A 62 -5.77 -18.07 0.06
N ASP A 63 -4.65 -18.50 -0.54
CA ASP A 63 -3.49 -19.05 0.17
C ASP A 63 -2.45 -17.94 0.38
N TRP A 64 -1.86 -17.84 1.57
CA TRP A 64 -0.99 -16.73 1.95
C TRP A 64 0.37 -17.21 2.48
N ASP A 65 1.44 -16.60 1.99
CA ASP A 65 2.81 -16.84 2.44
C ASP A 65 3.22 -15.83 3.51
N HIS A 66 3.99 -16.29 4.50
CA HIS A 66 4.71 -15.41 5.42
C HIS A 66 6.01 -14.88 4.79
N LEU A 67 6.12 -13.56 4.62
CA LEU A 67 7.19 -12.93 3.84
C LEU A 67 8.13 -12.02 4.63
N GLY A 68 7.93 -11.98 5.95
CA GLY A 68 8.76 -11.19 6.85
C GLY A 68 8.10 -10.95 8.18
N GLY A 69 8.92 -10.78 9.20
CA GLY A 69 8.47 -10.44 10.54
C GLY A 69 9.51 -9.63 11.27
N VAL A 70 9.14 -8.44 11.71
CA VAL A 70 9.98 -7.63 12.58
C VAL A 70 9.44 -7.68 14.00
N ALA A 71 10.33 -7.90 14.95
CA ALA A 71 10.06 -7.84 16.37
C ALA A 71 11.27 -7.20 17.04
N GLY A 72 11.05 -6.14 17.80
CA GLY A 72 12.11 -5.51 18.60
C GLY A 72 12.11 -6.03 20.04
N ALA A 73 13.26 -5.97 20.70
CA ALA A 73 13.32 -6.19 22.13
C ALA A 73 12.52 -5.10 22.87
N ASN A 74 11.99 -5.42 24.05
CA ASN A 74 11.23 -4.45 24.83
C ASN A 74 12.04 -3.15 25.09
N GLY A 75 11.44 -2.00 24.83
CA GLY A 75 12.07 -0.68 24.97
C GLY A 75 12.94 -0.27 23.78
N THR A 76 12.99 -1.04 22.70
CA THR A 76 13.73 -0.66 21.48
C THR A 76 12.89 0.17 20.53
N GLY A 77 13.53 1.11 19.84
CA GLY A 77 12.96 1.92 18.77
C GLY A 77 13.77 1.77 17.48
N GLY A 78 13.50 2.63 16.49
CA GLY A 78 14.27 2.69 15.25
C GLY A 78 13.68 1.87 14.10
N SER A 79 14.53 1.56 13.13
CA SER A 79 14.17 0.84 11.90
C SER A 79 14.60 -0.62 11.98
N LEU A 80 13.68 -1.54 11.64
CA LEU A 80 13.91 -2.97 11.56
C LEU A 80 13.46 -3.47 10.19
N ASN A 81 14.16 -4.46 9.66
CA ASN A 81 13.85 -5.06 8.37
C ASN A 81 13.90 -6.59 8.43
N SER A 82 13.01 -7.25 7.69
CA SER A 82 12.98 -8.71 7.53
C SER A 82 12.27 -9.05 6.22
N GLY A 83 12.95 -9.76 5.32
CA GLY A 83 12.39 -10.10 4.00
C GLY A 83 12.03 -8.83 3.22
N PHE A 84 10.81 -8.79 2.67
CA PHE A 84 10.29 -7.63 1.94
C PHE A 84 9.86 -6.48 2.85
N LEU A 85 9.78 -6.68 4.17
CA LEU A 85 9.23 -5.71 5.12
C LEU A 85 10.31 -4.86 5.78
N THR A 86 10.13 -3.54 5.76
CA THR A 86 10.84 -2.58 6.62
C THR A 86 9.84 -1.79 7.46
N VAL A 87 10.12 -1.65 8.76
CA VAL A 87 9.28 -0.89 9.70
C VAL A 87 10.16 0.08 10.47
N THR A 88 9.76 1.34 10.53
CA THR A 88 10.47 2.36 11.31
C THR A 88 9.54 2.97 12.34
N LEU A 89 9.89 2.85 13.62
CA LEU A 89 9.18 3.52 14.71
C LEU A 89 9.49 5.02 14.69
N LEU A 90 8.45 5.84 14.59
CA LEU A 90 8.50 7.30 14.70
C LEU A 90 8.26 7.76 16.14
N SER A 91 7.46 7.01 16.89
CA SER A 91 7.20 7.24 18.31
C SER A 91 6.92 5.93 19.05
N GLY A 92 7.10 5.92 20.37
CA GLY A 92 6.94 4.73 21.19
C GLY A 92 8.11 3.75 21.06
N THR A 93 7.95 2.56 21.63
CA THR A 93 8.95 1.47 21.61
C THR A 93 8.27 0.10 21.54
N TRP A 94 8.98 -0.90 21.00
CA TRP A 94 8.55 -2.30 21.07
C TRP A 94 8.31 -2.73 22.52
N GLY A 95 7.31 -3.59 22.73
CA GLY A 95 6.87 -4.05 24.06
C GLY A 95 6.03 -3.05 24.86
N SER A 96 5.95 -1.78 24.44
CA SER A 96 5.09 -0.79 25.09
C SER A 96 3.63 -0.87 24.61
N GLY A 97 2.69 -0.45 25.45
CA GLY A 97 1.26 -0.40 25.10
C GLY A 97 0.84 0.86 24.31
N GLY A 98 1.81 1.68 23.91
CA GLY A 98 1.57 2.93 23.18
C GLY A 98 1.21 4.16 24.01
N PRO A 99 0.94 5.29 23.32
CA PRO A 99 0.81 5.41 21.86
C PRO A 99 2.13 5.10 21.11
N ILE A 100 2.01 4.38 19.99
CA ILE A 100 3.13 4.01 19.10
C ILE A 100 2.73 4.38 17.67
N SER A 101 3.69 4.89 16.91
CA SER A 101 3.51 5.10 15.48
C SER A 101 4.77 4.82 14.71
N GLY A 102 4.62 4.51 13.43
CA GLY A 102 5.73 4.21 12.56
C GLY A 102 5.39 4.36 11.09
N THR A 103 6.41 4.15 10.26
CA THR A 103 6.26 3.86 8.85
C THR A 103 6.42 2.37 8.60
N TRP A 104 5.82 1.91 7.51
CA TRP A 104 6.08 0.61 6.92
C TRP A 104 6.49 0.83 5.45
N ALA A 105 7.32 -0.06 4.94
CA ALA A 105 7.67 -0.15 3.54
C ALA A 105 7.78 -1.61 3.13
N ILE A 106 7.33 -1.89 1.91
CA ILE A 106 7.48 -3.15 1.21
C ILE A 106 8.49 -2.89 0.09
N ASP A 107 9.44 -3.81 -0.08
CA ASP A 107 10.40 -3.74 -1.19
C ASP A 107 9.68 -3.74 -2.55
N GLU A 108 10.19 -2.97 -3.52
CA GLU A 108 9.57 -2.75 -4.82
C GLU A 108 9.39 -4.05 -5.63
N ASP A 109 10.26 -5.03 -5.42
CA ASP A 109 10.21 -6.32 -6.10
C ASP A 109 9.05 -7.20 -5.61
N PHE A 110 8.41 -6.87 -4.47
CA PHE A 110 7.30 -7.65 -3.93
C PHE A 110 6.17 -7.86 -4.96
N TRP A 111 5.76 -6.78 -5.62
CA TRP A 111 4.64 -6.81 -6.57
C TRP A 111 5.00 -7.49 -7.89
N THR A 112 6.27 -7.87 -8.09
CA THR A 112 6.70 -8.71 -9.21
C THR A 112 6.48 -10.20 -8.93
N VAL A 113 6.24 -10.57 -7.67
CA VAL A 113 6.06 -11.96 -7.21
C VAL A 113 4.65 -12.21 -6.69
N TYR A 114 4.02 -11.22 -6.03
CA TYR A 114 2.72 -11.38 -5.39
C TYR A 114 1.69 -10.37 -5.92
N GLY A 115 0.44 -10.82 -6.07
CA GLY A 115 -0.68 -9.98 -6.49
C GLY A 115 -1.40 -9.27 -5.35
N LYS A 116 -1.21 -9.71 -4.11
CA LYS A 116 -1.84 -9.18 -2.90
C LYS A 116 -0.82 -9.06 -1.78
N ALA A 117 -1.00 -8.06 -0.93
CA ALA A 117 -0.24 -7.89 0.29
C ALA A 117 -1.17 -7.69 1.49
N ALA A 118 -0.75 -8.18 2.64
CA ALA A 118 -1.37 -7.85 3.92
C ALA A 118 -0.29 -7.57 4.97
N LEU A 119 -0.57 -6.64 5.87
CA LEU A 119 0.24 -6.40 7.06
C LEU A 119 -0.54 -6.80 8.29
N SER A 120 0.13 -7.40 9.27
CA SER A 120 -0.46 -7.59 10.59
C SER A 120 0.44 -7.08 11.70
N ILE A 121 -0.16 -6.60 12.78
CA ILE A 121 0.53 -6.34 14.04
C ILE A 121 -0.05 -7.24 15.11
N HIS A 122 0.82 -7.82 15.92
CA HIS A 122 0.43 -8.51 17.13
C HIS A 122 0.86 -7.69 18.34
N VAL A 123 -0.04 -7.59 19.30
CA VAL A 123 0.17 -6.95 20.59
C VAL A 123 0.07 -8.04 21.66
N GLY A 124 1.07 -8.11 22.53
CA GLY A 124 1.23 -9.22 23.47
C GLY A 124 -0.04 -9.46 24.29
N ASN A 125 -0.40 -10.74 24.39
CA ASN A 125 -1.63 -11.20 25.03
C ASN A 125 -1.87 -10.51 26.38
N GLY A 126 -2.92 -9.69 26.40
CA GLY A 126 -3.48 -9.15 27.61
C GLY A 126 -4.60 -10.06 28.13
N LYS A 127 -5.46 -9.48 28.96
CA LYS A 127 -6.72 -10.15 29.37
C LYS A 127 -7.86 -9.90 28.36
N TYR A 128 -7.65 -9.00 27.41
CA TYR A 128 -8.69 -8.52 26.50
C TYR A 128 -8.37 -8.99 25.08
N ASP A 129 -9.27 -8.71 24.14
CA ASP A 129 -9.08 -8.82 22.69
C ASP A 129 -9.23 -7.42 22.07
N PRO A 130 -8.77 -7.16 20.84
CA PRO A 130 -8.04 -8.07 19.95
C PRO A 130 -6.53 -8.10 20.22
N ASP A 131 -5.91 -9.26 20.20
CA ASP A 131 -4.45 -9.39 20.34
C ASP A 131 -3.70 -9.15 19.03
N HIS A 132 -4.39 -9.15 17.87
CA HIS A 132 -3.78 -8.70 16.63
C HIS A 132 -4.75 -7.94 15.73
N PHE A 133 -4.17 -7.24 14.76
CA PHE A 133 -4.86 -6.49 13.72
C PHE A 133 -4.20 -6.84 12.40
N ALA A 134 -4.98 -7.01 11.35
CA ALA A 134 -4.50 -7.32 10.02
C ALA A 134 -5.21 -6.43 8.98
N TRP A 135 -4.48 -5.97 7.98
CA TRP A 135 -5.01 -5.14 6.90
C TRP A 135 -4.59 -5.70 5.56
N SER A 136 -5.49 -5.69 4.58
CA SER A 136 -5.11 -5.82 3.19
C SER A 136 -4.58 -4.49 2.68
N ILE A 137 -3.42 -4.52 2.02
CA ILE A 137 -2.78 -3.34 1.44
C ILE A 137 -3.35 -3.12 0.04
N SER A 138 -3.66 -1.88 -0.29
CA SER A 138 -4.05 -1.51 -1.64
C SER A 138 -2.94 -1.84 -2.64
N GLU A 139 -3.30 -2.52 -3.73
CA GLU A 139 -2.37 -3.00 -4.75
C GLU A 139 -1.38 -1.93 -5.21
N GLY A 140 -0.10 -2.31 -5.35
CA GLY A 140 0.97 -1.43 -5.82
C GLY A 140 1.50 -0.43 -4.79
N ASN A 141 0.88 -0.31 -3.60
CA ASN A 141 1.46 0.52 -2.54
C ASN A 141 2.66 -0.18 -1.90
N THR A 142 3.76 0.56 -1.79
CA THR A 142 5.02 0.06 -1.22
C THR A 142 5.39 0.75 0.08
N SER A 143 4.60 1.72 0.55
CA SER A 143 4.85 2.36 1.84
C SER A 143 3.61 3.03 2.42
N GLY A 144 3.69 3.30 3.72
CA GLY A 144 2.68 4.04 4.45
C GLY A 144 3.06 4.27 5.91
N THR A 145 2.09 4.70 6.69
CA THR A 145 2.20 4.89 8.14
C THR A 145 1.24 3.98 8.88
N TRP A 146 1.57 3.71 10.13
CA TRP A 146 0.72 2.97 11.04
C TRP A 146 0.77 3.57 12.44
N SER A 147 -0.26 3.30 13.23
CA SER A 147 -0.29 3.61 14.65
C SER A 147 -1.00 2.53 15.45
N TYR A 148 -0.63 2.43 16.72
CA TYR A 148 -1.25 1.57 17.71
C TYR A 148 -1.40 2.32 19.02
N GLU A 149 -2.57 2.20 19.63
CA GLU A 149 -2.86 2.78 20.94
C GLU A 149 -3.63 1.79 21.81
N LYS A 150 -3.11 1.51 23.00
CA LYS A 150 -3.88 0.91 24.07
C LYS A 150 -4.66 1.98 24.82
N LEU A 151 -5.98 1.90 24.72
CA LEU A 151 -6.91 2.84 25.34
C LEU A 151 -7.17 2.49 26.81
N SER A 152 -7.19 1.19 27.15
CA SER A 152 -7.39 0.73 28.53
C SER A 152 -6.88 -0.71 28.76
N GLY A 153 -6.83 -1.13 30.03
CA GLY A 153 -6.48 -2.51 30.43
C GLY A 153 -4.99 -2.80 30.62
N ASN A 154 -4.71 -4.01 31.12
CA ASN A 154 -3.37 -4.53 31.38
C ASN A 154 -2.87 -5.40 30.21
N GLY A 155 -1.57 -5.37 29.93
CA GLY A 155 -0.96 -6.04 28.77
C GLY A 155 -1.03 -5.19 27.50
N GLY A 156 -0.95 -5.85 26.33
CA GLY A 156 -1.11 -5.22 25.01
C GLY A 156 0.13 -4.48 24.51
N GLY A 157 1.34 -4.93 24.84
CA GLY A 157 2.56 -4.33 24.30
C GLY A 157 2.77 -4.71 22.83
N LEU A 158 3.14 -3.78 21.95
CA LEU A 158 3.46 -4.13 20.55
C LEU A 158 4.57 -5.17 20.48
N SER A 159 4.28 -6.32 19.87
CA SER A 159 5.17 -7.49 19.92
C SER A 159 5.89 -7.71 18.61
N ASN A 160 5.15 -7.76 17.50
CA ASN A 160 5.70 -7.96 16.18
C ASN A 160 4.81 -7.30 15.10
N MET A 161 5.38 -7.11 13.93
CA MET A 161 4.67 -6.79 12.69
C MET A 161 5.10 -7.77 11.61
N HIS A 162 4.14 -8.30 10.85
CA HIS A 162 4.35 -9.30 9.81
C HIS A 162 3.82 -8.81 8.45
N LEU A 163 4.49 -9.26 7.39
CA LEU A 163 4.07 -9.08 6.00
C LEU A 163 3.67 -10.43 5.42
N TRP A 164 2.57 -10.42 4.69
CA TRP A 164 1.98 -11.58 4.04
C TRP A 164 1.77 -11.27 2.55
N GLY A 165 1.94 -12.27 1.70
CA GLY A 165 1.70 -12.14 0.26
C GLY A 165 0.86 -13.30 -0.27
N SER A 166 0.09 -13.03 -1.32
CA SER A 166 -0.79 -14.02 -1.95
C SER A 166 -1.04 -13.70 -3.41
N GLY A 167 -1.39 -14.74 -4.16
CA GLY A 167 -1.84 -14.64 -5.55
C GLY A 167 -0.73 -14.28 -6.53
N GLU A 168 -1.06 -14.42 -7.81
CA GLU A 168 -0.15 -14.09 -8.90
C GLU A 168 -0.09 -12.56 -9.09
N PRO A 169 1.10 -12.02 -9.43
CA PRO A 169 1.28 -10.59 -9.62
C PRO A 169 0.37 -10.11 -10.76
N ALA A 170 -0.33 -9.01 -10.51
CA ALA A 170 -1.12 -8.36 -11.55
C ALA A 170 -0.16 -7.78 -12.59
N ILE A 171 0.02 -8.50 -13.69
CA ILE A 171 0.77 -7.99 -14.83
C ILE A 171 -0.07 -6.88 -15.44
N GLN A 172 0.14 -5.64 -14.99
CA GLN A 172 -0.39 -4.44 -15.59
C GLN A 172 0.29 -4.25 -16.94
N VAL A 173 -0.21 -4.96 -17.95
CA VAL A 173 0.18 -4.69 -19.33
C VAL A 173 -0.31 -3.28 -19.61
N SER A 174 0.60 -2.37 -19.95
CA SER A 174 0.22 -1.02 -20.34
C SER A 174 -0.84 -1.14 -21.42
N GLU A 175 -2.09 -0.75 -21.13
CA GLU A 175 -3.12 -0.74 -22.14
C GLU A 175 -2.57 0.08 -23.31
N ALA A 176 -2.60 -0.49 -24.52
CA ALA A 176 -2.15 0.23 -25.70
C ALA A 176 -2.86 1.58 -25.67
N ASN A 177 -2.11 2.68 -25.61
CA ASN A 177 -2.72 4.00 -25.54
C ASN A 177 -3.40 4.27 -26.88
N ILE A 178 -4.65 3.79 -27.02
CA ILE A 178 -5.44 3.86 -28.25
C ILE A 178 -5.56 5.32 -28.65
N GLY A 179 -5.59 6.26 -27.70
CA GLY A 179 -5.55 7.70 -27.97
C GLY A 179 -4.28 8.12 -28.72
N VAL A 180 -3.10 7.69 -28.27
CA VAL A 180 -1.82 7.97 -28.94
C VAL A 180 -1.77 7.30 -30.31
N LEU A 181 -2.20 6.03 -30.42
CA LEU A 181 -2.23 5.31 -31.68
C LEU A 181 -3.20 5.95 -32.69
N LEU A 182 -4.37 6.39 -32.22
CA LEU A 182 -5.36 7.11 -33.03
C LEU A 182 -4.84 8.48 -33.46
N MET A 183 -4.21 9.23 -32.57
CA MET A 183 -3.57 10.51 -32.88
C MET A 183 -2.47 10.34 -33.94
N LEU A 184 -1.57 9.37 -33.77
CA LEU A 184 -0.54 9.04 -34.76
C LEU A 184 -1.16 8.63 -36.09
N GLY A 185 -2.23 7.82 -36.07
CA GLY A 185 -3.00 7.44 -37.25
C GLY A 185 -3.57 8.66 -37.98
N LEU A 186 -4.25 9.56 -37.28
CA LEU A 186 -4.83 10.78 -37.85
C LEU A 186 -3.76 11.73 -38.39
N LEU A 187 -2.67 11.94 -37.64
CA LEU A 187 -1.52 12.75 -38.08
C LEU A 187 -0.91 12.19 -39.37
N SER A 188 -0.75 10.87 -39.46
CA SER A 188 -0.22 10.22 -40.67
C SER A 188 -1.12 10.46 -41.90
N MET A 189 -2.44 10.47 -41.72
CA MET A 189 -3.40 10.79 -42.80
C MET A 189 -3.28 12.26 -43.25
N PHE A 190 -3.12 13.20 -42.32
CA PHE A 190 -2.92 14.62 -42.67
C PHE A 190 -1.62 14.86 -43.45
N VAL A 191 -0.54 14.17 -43.07
CA VAL A 191 0.75 14.26 -43.78
C VAL A 191 0.66 13.62 -45.17
N ALA A 192 0.02 12.44 -45.29
CA ALA A 192 -0.15 11.75 -46.56
C ALA A 192 -0.98 12.57 -47.57
N ARG A 193 -2.00 13.30 -47.10
CA ARG A 193 -2.91 14.08 -47.97
C ARG A 193 -2.27 15.34 -48.56
N ARG A 194 -1.16 15.83 -48.01
CA ARG A 194 -0.45 17.02 -48.52
C ARG A 194 0.51 16.76 -49.70
N ARG A 195 0.64 15.51 -50.16
CA ARG A 195 1.51 15.14 -51.30
C ARG A 195 0.77 15.02 -52.65
N VAL A 196 -0.47 15.48 -52.75
CA VAL A 196 -1.22 15.57 -54.02
C VAL A 196 -1.42 17.02 -54.41
#